data_AF-A0A2Z6SD71-F1
#
_entry.id   AF-A0A2Z6SD71-F1
#
_cell.length_a   1.000
_cell.length_b   1.000
_cell.length_c   1.000
_cell.angle_alpha   90.00
_cell.angle_beta   90.00
_cell.angle_gamma   90.00
#
_symmetry.space_group_name_H-M   'P 1'
#
loop_
_entity.id
_entity.type
_entity.pdbx_description
1 polymer ?
#
loop_
_entity_poly.entity_id
_entity_poly.type
_entity_poly.pdbx_seq_one_letter_code
_entity_poly.pdbx_strand_id
1 'polypeptide(L)'
;MKKVNLPTNPAHVLEQLQVWAQLEKAENSFAKMFSVSELSWIIWAFGISTPYKRKQNIVPIIISSLKNSTPFTEEALLKRRNIFVE
;
A
#
# COMPACT_ATOMS: atom_id res chain seq x y z
N MET A 1 7.83 8.82 18.09
CA MET A 1 8.21 8.95 16.67
C MET A 1 8.23 7.58 15.99
N LYS A 2 7.11 7.16 15.39
CA LYS A 2 7.10 5.95 14.56
C LYS A 2 7.81 6.25 13.25
N LYS A 3 8.86 5.49 12.91
CA LYS A 3 9.47 5.52 11.58
C LYS A 3 8.41 5.09 10.57
N VAL A 4 7.96 6.04 9.78
CA VAL A 4 7.14 5.79 8.61
C VAL A 4 8.03 5.10 7.59
N ASN A 5 7.68 3.88 7.19
CA ASN A 5 8.48 3.10 6.23
C ASN A 5 8.19 3.47 4.77
N LEU A 6 7.32 4.45 4.52
CA LEU A 6 6.86 4.83 3.20
C LEU A 6 7.48 6.16 2.75
N PRO A 7 8.06 6.23 1.53
CA PRO A 7 8.54 7.48 0.93
C PRO A 7 7.48 8.60 0.92
N THR A 8 7.93 9.85 0.98
CA THR A 8 7.05 11.04 0.94
C THR A 8 6.38 11.27 -0.42
N ASN A 9 6.86 10.62 -1.49
CA ASN A 9 6.27 10.69 -2.84
C ASN A 9 5.45 9.41 -3.13
N PRO A 10 4.11 9.52 -3.28
CA PRO A 10 3.23 8.39 -3.58
C PRO A 10 3.59 7.62 -4.86
N ALA A 11 4.15 8.29 -5.87
CA ALA A 11 4.57 7.63 -7.11
C ALA A 11 5.79 6.72 -6.88
N HIS A 12 6.78 7.18 -6.11
CA HIS A 12 7.94 6.37 -5.74
C HIS A 12 7.55 5.21 -4.80
N VAL A 13 6.59 5.45 -3.89
CA VAL A 13 6.00 4.39 -3.06
C VAL A 13 5.42 3.29 -3.95
N LEU A 14 4.62 3.66 -4.95
CA LEU A 14 3.99 2.70 -5.85
C LEU A 14 5.04 1.84 -6.57
N GLU A 15 6.04 2.48 -7.17
CA GLU A 15 7.12 1.78 -7.88
C GLU A 15 7.85 0.78 -6.98
N GLN A 16 8.22 1.20 -5.76
CA GLN A 16 8.86 0.31 -4.78
C GLN A 16 7.96 -0.86 -4.38
N LEU A 17 6.68 -0.61 -4.13
CA LEU A 17 5.72 -1.66 -3.78
C LEU A 17 5.52 -2.64 -4.93
N GLN A 18 5.49 -2.17 -6.18
CA GLN A 18 5.34 -3.00 -7.37
C GLN A 18 6.56 -3.90 -7.57
N VAL A 19 7.78 -3.36 -7.47
CA VAL A 19 9.02 -4.15 -7.51
C VAL A 19 9.01 -5.21 -6.41
N TRP A 20 8.61 -4.82 -5.20
CA TRP A 20 8.60 -5.72 -4.07
C TRP A 20 7.56 -6.84 -4.19
N ALA A 21 6.39 -6.56 -4.77
CA ALA A 21 5.34 -7.56 -4.99
C ALA A 21 5.74 -8.68 -5.98
N GLN A 22 6.78 -8.46 -6.78
CA GLN A 22 7.34 -9.48 -7.68
C GLN A 22 8.28 -10.46 -6.97
N LEU A 23 8.70 -10.17 -5.73
CA LEU A 23 9.59 -11.06 -4.98
C LEU A 23 8.85 -12.31 -4.47
N GLU A 24 9.57 -13.43 -4.42
CA GLU A 24 9.06 -14.67 -3.84
C GLU A 24 8.69 -14.46 -2.36
N LYS A 25 7.53 -14.95 -1.93
CA LYS A 25 6.95 -14.76 -0.57
C LYS A 25 6.59 -13.32 -0.17
N ALA A 26 6.37 -12.43 -1.15
CA ALA A 26 5.97 -11.04 -0.89
C ALA A 26 4.79 -10.91 0.10
N GLU A 27 3.73 -11.70 -0.04
CA GLU A 27 2.51 -11.61 0.80
C GLU A 27 2.77 -11.71 2.32
N ASN A 28 3.53 -12.73 2.75
CA ASN A 28 3.82 -12.94 4.17
C ASN A 28 4.70 -11.84 4.76
N SER A 29 5.65 -11.36 3.96
CA SER A 29 6.49 -10.22 4.35
C SER A 29 5.66 -8.93 4.39
N PHE A 30 4.75 -8.73 3.43
CA PHE A 30 3.88 -7.55 3.29
C PHE A 30 2.97 -7.39 4.50
N ALA A 31 2.34 -8.48 4.92
CA ALA A 31 1.46 -8.50 6.08
C ALA A 31 2.18 -8.13 7.40
N LYS A 32 3.46 -8.49 7.51
CA LYS A 32 4.30 -8.20 8.69
C LYS A 32 4.83 -6.76 8.68
N MET A 33 5.17 -6.24 7.51
CA MET A 33 5.84 -4.95 7.36
C MET A 33 4.90 -3.75 7.53
N PHE A 34 3.65 -3.88 7.08
CA PHE A 34 2.65 -2.79 7.14
C PHE A 34 1.63 -2.99 8.25
N SER A 35 1.29 -1.92 8.95
CA SER A 35 0.16 -1.81 9.87
C SER A 35 -1.18 -1.86 9.13
N VAL A 36 -2.28 -2.09 9.85
CA VAL A 36 -3.63 -2.08 9.24
C VAL A 36 -3.94 -0.72 8.61
N SER A 37 -3.52 0.39 9.23
CA SER A 37 -3.74 1.74 8.69
C SER A 37 -2.97 1.99 7.40
N GLU A 38 -1.71 1.52 7.31
CA GLU A 38 -0.91 1.58 6.08
C GLU A 38 -1.56 0.78 4.96
N LEU A 39 -2.02 -0.45 5.25
CA LEU A 39 -2.70 -1.29 4.28
C LEU A 39 -4.02 -0.68 3.80
N SER A 40 -4.80 -0.09 4.70
CA SER A 40 -6.03 0.62 4.35
C SER A 40 -5.75 1.84 3.47
N TRP A 41 -4.67 2.58 3.74
CA TRP A 41 -4.26 3.69 2.88
C TRP A 41 -3.88 3.22 1.48
N ILE A 42 -3.12 2.11 1.35
CA ILE A 42 -2.73 1.55 0.05
C ILE A 42 -3.97 1.08 -0.74
N ILE A 43 -4.92 0.39 -0.09
CA ILE A 43 -6.19 0.00 -0.74
C ILE A 43 -6.97 1.24 -1.23
N TRP A 44 -7.07 2.26 -0.38
CA TRP A 44 -7.72 3.51 -0.73
C TRP A 44 -6.99 4.21 -1.88
N ALA A 45 -5.66 4.14 -1.92
CA ALA A 45 -4.85 4.73 -2.98
C ALA A 45 -5.09 4.07 -4.35
N PHE A 46 -5.50 2.79 -4.37
CA PHE A 46 -5.99 2.12 -5.58
C PHE A 46 -7.45 2.45 -5.93
N GLY A 47 -8.16 3.25 -5.12
CA GLY A 47 -9.58 3.51 -5.30
C GLY A 47 -10.47 2.31 -5.00
N ILE A 48 -9.94 1.29 -4.29
CA ILE A 48 -10.67 0.08 -3.98
C ILE A 48 -11.45 0.28 -2.69
N SER A 49 -12.76 0.10 -2.74
CA SER A 49 -13.60 0.03 -1.54
C SER A 49 -13.75 -1.42 -1.11
N THR A 50 -13.35 -1.74 0.12
CA THR A 50 -13.51 -3.09 0.68
C THR A 50 -14.10 -3.05 2.08
N PRO A 51 -15.04 -3.94 2.44
CA PRO A 51 -15.51 -4.07 3.81
C PRO A 51 -14.50 -4.80 4.71
N TYR A 52 -13.41 -5.34 4.15
CA TYR A 52 -12.45 -6.12 4.90
C TYR A 52 -11.59 -5.25 5.82
N LYS A 53 -11.55 -5.62 7.11
CA LYS A 53 -10.74 -4.93 8.14
C LYS A 53 -9.52 -5.74 8.61
N ARG A 54 -9.42 -7.01 8.22
CA ARG A 54 -8.33 -7.92 8.63
C ARG A 54 -7.24 -7.94 7.57
N LYS A 55 -5.97 -7.87 8.01
CA LYS A 55 -4.79 -7.90 7.12
C LYS A 55 -4.82 -9.06 6.13
N GLN A 56 -5.17 -10.26 6.59
CA GLN A 56 -5.21 -11.49 5.77
C GLN A 56 -6.12 -11.38 4.55
N ASN A 57 -7.15 -10.53 4.59
CA ASN A 57 -8.07 -10.32 3.46
C ASN A 57 -7.66 -9.13 2.60
N ILE A 58 -7.01 -8.12 3.19
CA ILE A 58 -6.57 -6.89 2.52
C ILE A 58 -5.30 -7.13 1.70
N VAL A 59 -4.35 -7.88 2.24
CA VAL A 59 -3.02 -8.10 1.64
C VAL A 59 -3.10 -8.75 0.25
N PRO A 60 -3.90 -9.82 0.02
CA PRO A 60 -3.99 -10.43 -1.30
C PRO A 60 -4.52 -9.45 -2.38
N ILE A 61 -5.44 -8.57 -2.01
CA ILE A 61 -6.02 -7.56 -2.93
C ILE A 61 -4.95 -6.55 -3.33
N ILE A 62 -4.17 -6.06 -2.37
CA ILE A 62 -3.06 -5.14 -2.62
C ILE A 62 -2.00 -5.80 -3.50
N ILE A 63 -1.56 -7.01 -3.16
CA ILE A 63 -0.53 -7.73 -3.91
C ILE A 63 -0.98 -8.01 -5.35
N SER A 64 -2.24 -8.41 -5.55
CA SER A 64 -2.80 -8.59 -6.89
C SER A 64 -2.74 -7.29 -7.70
N SER A 65 -3.16 -6.17 -7.10
CA SER A 65 -3.11 -4.85 -7.75
C SER A 65 -1.69 -4.42 -8.10
N LEU A 66 -0.73 -4.66 -7.20
CA LEU A 66 0.70 -4.36 -7.42
C LEU A 66 1.29 -5.24 -8.53
N LYS A 67 0.97 -6.53 -8.57
CA LYS A 67 1.44 -7.45 -9.62
C LYS A 67 0.89 -7.09 -10.99
N ASN A 68 -0.35 -6.61 -11.04
CA ASN A 68 -1.00 -6.14 -12.26
C ASN A 68 -0.54 -4.74 -12.69
N SER A 69 0.44 -4.15 -12.00
CA SER A 69 0.93 -2.79 -12.24
C SER A 69 -0.18 -1.73 -12.24
N THR A 70 -1.23 -1.96 -11.45
CA THR A 70 -2.33 -1.00 -11.31
C THR A 70 -1.76 0.33 -10.79
N PRO A 71 -2.11 1.47 -11.39
CA PRO A 71 -1.68 2.78 -10.87
C PRO A 71 -2.50 3.17 -9.63
N PHE A 72 -1.95 4.05 -8.81
CA PHE A 72 -2.74 4.79 -7.83
C PHE A 72 -3.67 5.79 -8.51
N THR A 73 -4.77 6.14 -7.84
CA THR A 73 -5.69 7.17 -8.29
C THR A 73 -5.03 8.54 -8.30
N GLU A 74 -5.51 9.44 -9.16
CA GLU A 74 -5.05 10.83 -9.18
C GLU A 74 -5.17 11.50 -7.81
N GLU A 75 -6.26 11.25 -7.09
CA GLU A 75 -6.44 11.77 -5.73
C GLU A 75 -5.29 11.32 -4.80
N ALA A 76 -4.91 10.04 -4.86
CA ALA A 76 -3.84 9.50 -4.04
C ALA A 76 -2.45 10.04 -4.43
N LEU A 77 -2.21 10.28 -5.72
CA LEU A 77 -0.97 10.88 -6.22
C LEU A 77 -0.85 12.37 -5.84
N LEU A 78 -1.97 13.10 -5.87
CA LEU A 78 -2.03 14.53 -5.53
C LEU A 78 -2.04 14.81 -4.03
N LYS A 79 -2.49 13.85 -3.20
CA LYS A 79 -2.43 13.95 -1.74
C LYS A 79 -0.98 13.84 -1.25
N ARG A 80 -0.25 14.95 -1.33
CA ARG A 80 0.99 15.21 -0.57
C ARG A 80 0.71 15.40 0.94
N ARG A 81 -0.23 14.64 1.51
CA ARG A 81 -0.36 14.62 2.98
C ARG A 81 0.82 13.83 3.50
N ASN A 82 1.52 14.38 4.49
CA ASN A 82 2.31 13.60 5.43
C ASN A 82 1.43 12.42 5.89
N ILE A 83 1.61 11.25 5.29
CA ILE A 83 0.66 10.13 5.35
C ILE A 83 0.54 9.57 6.79
N PHE A 84 1.37 10.09 7.71
CA PHE A 84 1.51 9.66 9.10
C PHE A 84 1.92 10.83 9.99
N VAL A 85 1.10 11.87 10.11
CA VAL A 85 1.20 12.78 11.26
C VAL A 85 0.26 12.25 12.33
N GLU A 86 0.83 12.12 13.52
CA GLU A 86 0.28 11.64 14.79
C GLU A 86 -1.10 12.21 15.14
#